data_AF-S3B1Z5-F1
#
_entry.id   AF-S3B1Z5-F1
#
_cell.length_a   1.000
_cell.length_b   1.000
_cell.length_c   1.000
_cell.angle_alpha   90.00
_cell.angle_beta   90.00
_cell.angle_gamma   90.00
#
_symmetry.space_group_name_H-M   'P 1'
#
loop_
_entity.id
_entity.type
_entity.pdbx_description
1 polymer ?
#
loop_
_entity_poly.entity_id
_entity_poly.type
_entity_poly.pdbx_seq_one_letter_code
_entity_poly.pdbx_strand_id
1 'polypeptide(L)'
;MSTHPRTGVWLIGARGSVATTTVIGAAALAAELHRPTGLVTATPPFAGASLPPLDSLVFGGHDTATCPLPKRAEALAEAGVVPHRLPSALGAELAAADAAVRPGAPAPDRTSEDAVIEALAADITAFTREHGLARTVVVNVASTEPQPAASDDPLPPSSCYAAAALRAGCPYVNFTPSAGLHHPRLAATARTAGVPYAGRDGKTGQTLLRSVLAPMFAQRALAVRAWSGTNLLGGGDGAALADPAAAAAKNAGKERVLADTLGALPEGEVHIDDVPAMGDWKTAWDHIAFDGFLGSRMILQTVWQGCDSALAAPLVLDLVRLVARAAEAGVTGPVDGLGFYFKDPDSGPADLPGQWQSLLALAGRLADDGPRGAAV
;
A
#
# COMPACT_ATOMS: atom_id res chain seq x y z
N MET A 1 22.11 -12.74 17.17
CA MET A 1 21.40 -11.44 17.27
C MET A 1 21.78 -10.64 16.04
N SER A 2 20.81 -10.19 15.25
CA SER A 2 21.05 -9.47 14.00
C SER A 2 21.89 -8.20 14.27
N THR A 3 22.92 -7.97 13.45
CA THR A 3 23.79 -6.78 13.52
C THR A 3 23.15 -5.55 12.88
N HIS A 4 21.96 -5.70 12.29
CA HIS A 4 21.26 -4.62 11.61
C HIS A 4 20.37 -3.84 12.60
N PRO A 5 20.29 -2.51 12.48
CA PRO A 5 19.33 -1.71 13.23
C PRO A 5 17.91 -2.21 12.96
N ARG A 6 17.10 -2.35 14.02
CA ARG A 6 15.72 -2.80 13.90
C ARG A 6 14.84 -1.69 13.33
N THR A 7 13.90 -2.06 12.47
CA THR A 7 12.95 -1.14 11.83
C THR A 7 11.53 -1.45 12.28
N GLY A 8 10.85 -0.44 12.83
CA GLY A 8 9.44 -0.53 13.18
C GLY A 8 8.54 -0.43 11.96
N VAL A 9 7.43 -1.16 11.98
CA VAL A 9 6.34 -1.10 11.01
C VAL A 9 5.05 -0.83 11.78
N TRP A 10 4.51 0.37 11.62
CA TRP A 10 3.28 0.79 12.27
C TRP A 10 2.12 0.73 11.29
N LEU A 11 1.27 -0.28 11.42
CA LEU A 11 0.15 -0.53 10.51
C LEU A 11 -1.12 0.18 11.01
N ILE A 12 -1.70 1.05 10.20
CA ILE A 12 -3.05 1.57 10.43
C ILE A 12 -4.02 0.58 9.77
N GLY A 13 -4.93 0.01 10.56
CA GLY A 13 -5.68 -1.20 10.17
C GLY A 13 -4.91 -2.49 10.46
N ALA A 14 -4.18 -2.53 11.58
CA ALA A 14 -3.24 -3.59 11.94
C ALA A 14 -3.84 -5.01 12.05
N ARG A 15 -5.16 -5.15 12.22
CA ARG A 15 -5.90 -6.41 12.33
C ARG A 15 -6.75 -6.72 11.09
N GLY A 16 -6.57 -5.94 10.01
CA GLY A 16 -7.14 -6.21 8.69
C GLY A 16 -6.45 -7.37 7.96
N SER A 17 -7.06 -7.84 6.86
CA SER A 17 -6.55 -8.97 6.07
C SER A 17 -5.15 -8.71 5.49
N VAL A 18 -4.92 -7.53 4.91
CA VAL A 18 -3.62 -7.13 4.35
C VAL A 18 -2.55 -7.04 5.42
N ALA A 19 -2.84 -6.37 6.54
CA ALA A 19 -1.92 -6.22 7.67
C ALA A 19 -1.52 -7.58 8.25
N THR A 20 -2.50 -8.45 8.52
CA THR A 20 -2.25 -9.79 9.07
C THR A 20 -1.43 -10.64 8.09
N THR A 21 -1.75 -10.61 6.80
CA THR A 21 -1.00 -11.33 5.75
C THR A 21 0.43 -10.79 5.63
N THR A 22 0.64 -9.48 5.83
CA THR A 22 1.97 -8.85 5.85
C THR A 22 2.82 -9.36 7.02
N VAL A 23 2.25 -9.43 8.23
CA VAL A 23 2.95 -9.96 9.42
C VAL A 23 3.30 -11.43 9.23
N ILE A 24 2.35 -12.25 8.74
CA ILE A 24 2.59 -13.67 8.43
C ILE A 24 3.69 -13.81 7.38
N GLY A 25 3.62 -13.04 6.30
CA GLY A 25 4.60 -13.08 5.21
C GLY A 25 6.00 -12.73 5.70
N ALA A 26 6.15 -11.65 6.47
CA ALA A 26 7.44 -11.27 7.03
C ALA A 26 8.03 -12.38 7.92
N ALA A 27 7.24 -12.90 8.86
CA ALA A 27 7.68 -13.94 9.79
C ALA A 27 8.00 -15.26 9.09
N ALA A 28 7.17 -15.69 8.13
CA ALA A 28 7.39 -16.91 7.36
C ALA A 28 8.68 -16.84 6.51
N LEU A 29 8.95 -15.70 5.90
CA LEU A 29 10.15 -15.49 5.09
C LEU A 29 11.41 -15.34 5.97
N ALA A 30 11.31 -14.65 7.10
CA ALA A 30 12.40 -14.55 8.07
C ALA A 30 12.79 -15.92 8.67
N ALA A 31 11.81 -16.82 8.84
CA ALA A 31 12.02 -18.19 9.29
C ALA A 31 12.33 -19.18 8.14
N GLU A 32 12.53 -18.68 6.90
CA GLU A 32 12.83 -19.47 5.70
C GLU A 32 11.79 -20.58 5.39
N LEU A 33 10.55 -20.42 5.86
CA LEU A 33 9.47 -21.39 5.63
C LEU A 33 8.95 -21.35 4.19
N HIS A 34 9.14 -20.22 3.50
CA HIS A 34 8.70 -19.99 2.12
C HIS A 34 9.73 -19.18 1.33
N ARG A 35 9.66 -19.28 0.00
CA ARG A 35 10.43 -18.40 -0.91
C ARG A 35 9.79 -17.01 -0.97
N PRO A 36 10.56 -15.93 -1.20
CA PRO A 36 10.07 -14.56 -1.25
C PRO A 36 9.34 -14.23 -2.57
N THR A 37 8.39 -15.09 -2.97
CA THR A 37 7.57 -14.89 -4.17
C THR A 37 6.73 -13.62 -4.04
N GLY A 38 6.76 -12.77 -5.07
CA GLY A 38 6.04 -11.50 -5.09
C GLY A 38 6.76 -10.33 -4.40
N LEU A 39 7.83 -10.59 -3.64
CA LEU A 39 8.64 -9.56 -3.00
C LEU A 39 9.68 -9.02 -4.00
N VAL A 40 9.40 -7.85 -4.59
CA VAL A 40 10.23 -7.27 -5.66
C VAL A 40 11.62 -6.95 -5.14
N THR A 41 11.72 -6.49 -3.89
CA THR A 41 12.98 -6.15 -3.23
C THR A 41 13.85 -7.37 -2.86
N ALA A 42 13.37 -8.60 -3.12
CA ALA A 42 14.20 -9.82 -3.04
C ALA A 42 14.85 -10.21 -4.38
N THR A 43 14.57 -9.47 -5.46
CA THR A 43 15.14 -9.75 -6.79
C THR A 43 16.56 -9.17 -6.94
N PRO A 44 17.38 -9.67 -7.89
CA PRO A 44 18.79 -9.28 -8.02
C PRO A 44 19.07 -7.76 -8.09
N PRO A 45 18.25 -6.91 -8.74
CA PRO A 45 18.51 -5.47 -8.80
C PRO A 45 18.57 -4.76 -7.44
N PHE A 46 17.99 -5.34 -6.38
CA PHE A 46 17.94 -4.72 -5.05
C PHE A 46 18.98 -5.28 -4.08
N ALA A 47 19.80 -6.24 -4.49
CA ALA A 47 20.77 -6.90 -3.62
C ALA A 47 21.78 -5.91 -2.99
N GLY A 48 22.13 -4.84 -3.70
CA GLY A 48 23.05 -3.79 -3.22
C GLY A 48 22.40 -2.66 -2.42
N ALA A 49 21.06 -2.57 -2.37
CA ALA A 49 20.36 -1.42 -1.80
C ALA A 49 20.37 -1.35 -0.25
N SER A 50 21.02 -2.32 0.41
CA SER A 50 21.14 -2.39 1.89
C SER A 50 19.81 -2.24 2.63
N LEU A 51 18.76 -2.86 2.09
CA LEU A 51 17.40 -2.79 2.64
C LEU A 51 17.31 -3.53 3.98
N PRO A 52 16.52 -3.05 4.96
CA PRO A 52 16.31 -3.76 6.21
C PRO A 52 15.91 -5.22 5.97
N PRO A 53 16.60 -6.20 6.59
CA PRO A 53 16.24 -7.60 6.44
C PRO A 53 14.91 -7.89 7.15
N LEU A 54 14.16 -8.90 6.67
CA LEU A 54 12.80 -9.18 7.16
C LEU A 54 12.77 -9.55 8.65
N ASP A 55 13.81 -10.21 9.16
CA ASP A 55 13.96 -10.57 10.57
C ASP A 55 14.25 -9.38 11.50
N SER A 56 14.57 -8.21 10.95
CA SER A 56 14.77 -6.96 11.70
C SER A 56 13.50 -6.11 11.82
N LEU A 57 12.42 -6.51 11.14
CA LEU A 57 11.14 -5.80 11.17
C LEU A 57 10.38 -6.11 12.46
N VAL A 58 9.83 -5.06 13.07
CA VAL A 58 9.01 -5.16 14.29
C VAL A 58 7.66 -4.54 14.01
N PHE A 59 6.58 -5.29 14.24
CA PHE A 59 5.24 -4.86 13.89
C PHE A 59 4.47 -4.34 15.11
N GLY A 60 3.73 -3.27 14.89
CA GLY A 60 2.74 -2.69 15.79
C GLY A 60 1.71 -1.92 14.97
N GLY A 61 0.82 -1.17 15.61
CA GLY A 61 -0.14 -0.39 14.85
C GLY A 61 -1.36 0.08 15.61
N HIS A 62 -2.37 0.45 14.85
CA HIS A 62 -3.70 0.80 15.35
C HIS A 62 -4.77 0.01 14.63
N ASP A 63 -5.80 -0.39 15.36
CA ASP A 63 -7.01 -0.95 14.78
C ASP A 63 -8.25 -0.70 15.63
N THR A 64 -9.41 -0.59 15.00
CA THR A 64 -10.72 -0.47 15.66
C THR A 64 -11.36 -1.83 15.93
N ALA A 65 -10.93 -2.87 15.20
CA ALA A 65 -11.37 -4.23 15.39
C ALA A 65 -10.78 -4.85 16.67
N THR A 66 -11.60 -5.63 17.35
CA THR A 66 -11.23 -6.32 18.59
C THR A 66 -10.72 -7.74 18.37
N CYS A 67 -10.89 -8.29 17.16
CA CYS A 67 -10.40 -9.63 16.80
C CYS A 67 -8.86 -9.65 16.80
N PRO A 68 -8.21 -10.43 17.67
CA PRO A 68 -6.74 -10.48 17.72
C PRO A 68 -6.12 -11.00 16.43
N LEU A 69 -4.93 -10.50 16.08
CA LEU A 69 -4.15 -10.93 14.90
C LEU A 69 -4.01 -12.45 14.76
N PRO A 70 -3.70 -13.25 15.81
CA PRO A 70 -3.65 -14.71 15.70
C PRO A 70 -4.97 -15.33 15.24
N LYS A 71 -6.12 -14.80 15.70
CA LYS A 71 -7.44 -15.28 15.29
C LYS A 71 -7.82 -14.81 13.89
N ARG A 72 -7.41 -13.60 13.51
CA ARG A 72 -7.52 -13.16 12.11
C ARG A 72 -6.71 -14.06 11.18
N ALA A 73 -5.51 -14.47 11.58
CA ALA A 73 -4.64 -15.36 10.82
C ALA A 73 -5.27 -16.74 10.60
N GLU A 74 -5.91 -17.32 11.63
CA GLU A 74 -6.68 -18.57 11.50
C GLU A 74 -7.80 -18.43 10.45
N ALA A 75 -8.59 -17.35 10.52
CA ALA A 75 -9.67 -17.12 9.57
C ALA A 75 -9.16 -16.93 8.12
N LEU A 76 -8.04 -16.25 7.93
CA LEU A 76 -7.41 -16.09 6.61
C LEU A 76 -6.89 -17.43 6.07
N ALA A 77 -6.40 -18.30 6.94
CA ALA A 77 -5.95 -19.62 6.57
C ALA A 77 -7.12 -20.54 6.16
N GLU A 78 -8.26 -20.45 6.87
CA GLU A 78 -9.50 -21.15 6.49
C GLU A 78 -10.04 -20.65 5.14
N ALA A 79 -9.92 -19.34 4.86
CA ALA A 79 -10.29 -18.74 3.59
C ALA A 79 -9.30 -19.02 2.43
N GLY A 80 -8.19 -19.73 2.71
CA GLY A 80 -7.17 -20.06 1.72
C GLY A 80 -6.26 -18.90 1.30
N VAL A 81 -6.26 -17.79 2.04
CA VAL A 81 -5.40 -16.62 1.79
C VAL A 81 -3.94 -16.92 2.15
N VAL A 82 -3.73 -17.69 3.22
CA VAL A 82 -2.42 -18.15 3.67
C VAL A 82 -2.42 -19.67 3.90
N PRO A 83 -1.27 -20.36 3.78
CA PRO A 83 -1.19 -21.78 4.08
C PRO A 83 -1.64 -22.13 5.51
N HIS A 84 -2.41 -23.22 5.64
CA HIS A 84 -3.07 -23.62 6.89
C HIS A 84 -2.14 -23.80 8.11
N ARG A 85 -0.85 -24.10 7.88
CA ARG A 85 0.12 -24.34 8.95
C ARG A 85 0.78 -23.06 9.48
N LEU A 86 0.69 -21.93 8.77
CA LEU A 86 1.42 -20.73 9.15
C LEU A 86 0.89 -20.07 10.44
N PRO A 87 -0.43 -19.93 10.68
CA PRO A 87 -0.90 -19.30 11.91
C PRO A 87 -0.42 -20.02 13.18
N SER A 88 -0.36 -21.36 13.16
CA SER A 88 0.13 -22.14 14.29
C SER A 88 1.65 -22.11 14.41
N ALA A 89 2.38 -22.14 13.29
CA ALA A 89 3.84 -22.07 13.28
C ALA A 89 4.37 -20.70 13.73
N LEU A 90 3.63 -19.62 13.45
CA LEU A 90 4.02 -18.22 13.67
C LEU A 90 3.23 -17.54 14.80
N GLY A 91 2.68 -18.34 15.72
CA GLY A 91 1.79 -17.86 16.77
C GLY A 91 2.46 -16.85 17.71
N ALA A 92 3.77 -17.00 17.96
CA ALA A 92 4.53 -16.10 18.81
C ALA A 92 4.73 -14.72 18.17
N GLU A 93 5.07 -14.69 16.87
CA GLU A 93 5.27 -13.48 16.09
C GLU A 93 3.95 -12.72 15.93
N LEU A 94 2.85 -13.43 15.66
CA LEU A 94 1.51 -12.85 15.58
C LEU A 94 1.06 -12.26 16.92
N ALA A 95 1.29 -12.98 18.02
CA ALA A 95 0.95 -12.49 19.36
C ALA A 95 1.80 -11.28 19.77
N ALA A 96 3.08 -11.28 19.43
CA ALA A 96 3.97 -10.14 19.69
C ALA A 96 3.53 -8.89 18.90
N ALA A 97 3.16 -9.04 17.63
CA ALA A 97 2.61 -7.96 16.83
C ALA A 97 1.28 -7.44 17.41
N ASP A 98 0.37 -8.33 17.82
CA ASP A 98 -0.92 -7.95 18.40
C ASP A 98 -0.79 -7.17 19.71
N ALA A 99 0.17 -7.55 20.56
CA ALA A 99 0.44 -6.86 21.83
C ALA A 99 0.92 -5.41 21.64
N ALA A 100 1.49 -5.10 20.46
CA ALA A 100 1.90 -3.75 20.08
C ALA A 100 0.80 -2.97 19.32
N VAL A 101 -0.40 -3.54 19.13
CA VAL A 101 -1.55 -2.84 18.56
C VAL A 101 -2.24 -1.99 19.63
N ARG A 102 -2.54 -0.74 19.29
CA ARG A 102 -3.29 0.22 20.10
C ARG A 102 -4.72 0.38 19.56
N PRO A 103 -5.71 0.71 20.40
CA PRO A 103 -7.07 0.98 19.94
C PRO A 103 -7.10 2.19 19.00
N GLY A 104 -7.71 2.04 17.83
CA GLY A 104 -7.89 3.13 16.86
C GLY A 104 -8.64 4.33 17.44
N ALA A 105 -8.16 5.54 17.14
CA ALA A 105 -8.86 6.76 17.54
C ALA A 105 -10.20 6.92 16.76
N PRO A 106 -11.28 7.42 17.40
CA PRO A 106 -12.48 7.81 16.69
C PRO A 106 -12.20 8.99 15.74
N ALA A 107 -13.09 9.21 14.77
CA ALA A 107 -13.01 10.40 13.93
C ALA A 107 -13.09 11.66 14.81
N PRO A 108 -12.08 12.56 14.74
CA PRO A 108 -12.08 13.76 15.59
C PRO A 108 -13.08 14.80 15.10
N ASP A 109 -13.50 15.67 16.02
CA ASP A 109 -14.05 16.98 15.66
C ASP A 109 -12.93 18.03 15.55
N ARG A 110 -13.26 19.24 15.06
CA ARG A 110 -12.29 20.32 14.90
C ARG A 110 -11.57 20.72 16.20
N THR A 111 -12.22 20.54 17.34
CA THR A 111 -11.68 20.95 18.65
C THR A 111 -10.77 19.91 19.28
N SER A 112 -10.91 18.64 18.90
CA SER A 112 -10.15 17.51 19.40
C SER A 112 -9.06 17.03 18.45
N GLU A 113 -9.06 17.49 17.19
CA GLU A 113 -8.15 17.05 16.12
C GLU A 113 -6.67 17.06 16.55
N ASP A 114 -6.16 18.18 17.07
CA ASP A 114 -4.76 18.28 17.49
C ASP A 114 -4.42 17.35 18.65
N ALA A 115 -5.35 17.15 19.58
CA ALA A 115 -5.18 16.24 20.71
C ALA A 115 -5.19 14.77 20.25
N VAL A 116 -6.02 14.43 19.26
CA VAL A 116 -6.03 13.11 18.63
C VAL A 116 -4.73 12.86 17.90
N ILE A 117 -4.25 13.80 17.08
CA ILE A 117 -2.97 13.69 16.39
C ILE A 117 -1.81 13.52 17.39
N GLU A 118 -1.85 14.27 18.50
CA GLU A 118 -0.83 14.17 19.54
C GLU A 118 -0.82 12.80 20.21
N ALA A 119 -1.98 12.27 20.58
CA ALA A 119 -2.10 10.94 21.18
C ALA A 119 -1.59 9.85 20.23
N LEU A 120 -1.98 9.91 18.94
CA LEU A 120 -1.52 8.98 17.91
C LEU A 120 0.00 9.06 17.70
N ALA A 121 0.57 10.26 17.70
CA ALA A 121 2.02 10.47 17.56
C ALA A 121 2.78 9.96 18.79
N ALA A 122 2.21 10.12 19.98
CA ALA A 122 2.77 9.61 21.22
C ALA A 122 2.84 8.07 21.20
N ASP A 123 1.80 7.38 20.70
CA ASP A 123 1.81 5.93 20.56
C ASP A 123 2.90 5.43 19.59
N ILE A 124 3.06 6.08 18.43
CA ILE A 124 4.10 5.75 17.45
C ILE A 124 5.51 5.98 18.05
N THR A 125 5.68 7.09 18.78
CA THR A 125 6.94 7.43 19.45
C THR A 125 7.26 6.46 20.56
N ALA A 126 6.26 6.09 21.38
CA ALA A 126 6.39 5.11 22.45
C ALA A 126 6.81 3.75 21.90
N PHE A 127 6.17 3.28 20.82
CA PHE A 127 6.54 2.04 20.13
C PHE A 127 8.00 2.06 19.64
N THR A 128 8.41 3.15 18.98
CA THR A 128 9.79 3.32 18.50
C THR A 128 10.80 3.20 19.64
N ARG A 129 10.53 3.86 20.78
CA ARG A 129 11.39 3.85 21.96
C ARG A 129 11.39 2.49 22.68
N GLU A 130 10.22 1.93 22.96
CA GLU A 130 10.05 0.69 23.74
C GLU A 130 10.70 -0.52 23.07
N HIS A 131 10.71 -0.55 21.74
CA HIS A 131 11.33 -1.63 20.97
C HIS A 131 12.78 -1.33 20.54
N GLY A 132 13.33 -0.16 20.90
CA GLY A 132 14.70 0.24 20.55
C GLY A 132 14.93 0.31 19.04
N LEU A 133 13.96 0.87 18.32
CA LEU A 133 13.95 0.91 16.86
C LEU A 133 14.76 2.10 16.36
N ALA A 134 15.55 1.90 15.29
CA ALA A 134 16.30 2.99 14.67
C ALA A 134 15.36 3.96 13.92
N ARG A 135 14.22 3.46 13.46
CA ARG A 135 13.13 4.22 12.84
C ARG A 135 11.86 3.37 12.78
N THR A 136 10.73 4.03 12.54
CA THR A 136 9.44 3.38 12.33
C THR A 136 8.81 3.92 11.04
N VAL A 137 8.41 3.03 10.14
CA VAL A 137 7.62 3.39 8.95
C VAL A 137 6.15 3.17 9.26
N VAL A 138 5.34 4.21 9.07
CA VAL A 138 3.89 4.17 9.24
C VAL A 138 3.23 3.83 7.91
N VAL A 139 2.39 2.80 7.87
CA VAL A 139 1.71 2.36 6.64
C VAL A 139 0.21 2.32 6.85
N ASN A 140 -0.53 3.03 6.01
CA ASN A 140 -1.98 2.95 5.98
C ASN A 140 -2.45 1.78 5.10
N VAL A 141 -3.08 0.78 5.72
CA VAL A 141 -3.75 -0.36 5.07
C VAL A 141 -5.18 -0.54 5.59
N ALA A 142 -5.75 0.52 6.18
CA ALA A 142 -7.10 0.50 6.74
C ALA A 142 -8.17 0.50 5.65
N SER A 143 -9.43 0.35 6.06
CA SER A 143 -10.58 0.46 5.16
C SER A 143 -10.57 1.81 4.41
N THR A 144 -11.02 1.77 3.17
CA THR A 144 -11.11 2.96 2.31
C THR A 144 -12.08 3.98 2.92
N GLU A 145 -11.66 5.24 2.95
CA GLU A 145 -12.49 6.37 3.35
C GLU A 145 -13.06 7.06 2.10
N PRO A 146 -14.25 7.67 2.20
CA PRO A 146 -14.73 8.63 1.21
C PRO A 146 -13.73 9.78 1.00
N GLN A 147 -13.78 10.44 -0.17
CA GLN A 147 -13.04 11.68 -0.36
C GLN A 147 -13.61 12.78 0.55
N PRO A 148 -12.76 13.62 1.17
CA PRO A 148 -13.22 14.75 1.97
C PRO A 148 -14.11 15.70 1.16
N ALA A 149 -15.23 16.14 1.73
CA ALA A 149 -16.20 16.99 1.03
C ALA A 149 -15.71 18.44 0.87
N ALA A 150 -15.01 18.99 1.86
CA ALA A 150 -14.42 20.33 1.83
C ALA A 150 -13.05 20.39 2.50
N SER A 151 -12.22 21.37 2.11
CA SER A 151 -10.90 21.58 2.73
C SER A 151 -10.94 22.02 4.19
N ASP A 152 -12.09 22.53 4.64
CA ASP A 152 -12.27 23.14 5.96
C ASP A 152 -12.87 22.19 7.00
N ASP A 153 -13.21 20.96 6.61
CA ASP A 153 -13.73 19.92 7.51
C ASP A 153 -12.64 19.44 8.50
N PRO A 154 -13.03 18.75 9.60
CA PRO A 154 -12.10 17.97 10.39
C PRO A 154 -11.28 17.03 9.50
N LEU A 155 -10.01 16.84 9.83
CA LEU A 155 -9.20 15.85 9.13
C LEU A 155 -9.84 14.47 9.29
N PRO A 156 -10.02 13.71 8.19
CA PRO A 156 -10.50 12.34 8.31
C PRO A 156 -9.44 11.49 9.05
N PRO A 157 -9.80 10.30 9.57
CA PRO A 157 -8.89 9.47 10.34
C PRO A 157 -7.56 9.19 9.62
N SER A 158 -7.57 8.85 8.33
CA SER A 158 -6.35 8.63 7.54
C SER A 158 -5.39 9.82 7.56
N SER A 159 -5.93 11.05 7.49
CA SER A 159 -5.14 12.28 7.55
C SER A 159 -4.64 12.57 8.96
N CYS A 160 -5.39 12.24 10.01
CA CYS A 160 -4.93 12.35 11.39
C CYS A 160 -3.74 11.42 11.66
N TYR A 161 -3.80 10.18 11.19
CA TYR A 161 -2.66 9.27 11.27
C TYR A 161 -1.46 9.73 10.44
N ALA A 162 -1.68 10.27 9.24
CA ALA A 162 -0.60 10.85 8.43
C ALA A 162 0.07 12.03 9.15
N ALA A 163 -0.71 12.94 9.73
CA ALA A 163 -0.20 14.05 10.52
C ALA A 163 0.57 13.56 11.77
N ALA A 164 0.07 12.52 12.44
CA ALA A 164 0.73 11.90 13.58
C ALA A 164 2.08 11.25 13.19
N ALA A 165 2.14 10.59 12.04
CA ALA A 165 3.38 10.04 11.50
C ALA A 165 4.42 11.14 11.26
N LEU A 166 4.03 12.25 10.62
CA LEU A 166 4.91 13.40 10.43
C LEU A 166 5.36 14.02 11.76
N ARG A 167 4.45 14.18 12.72
CA ARG A 167 4.76 14.74 14.05
C ARG A 167 5.73 13.84 14.83
N ALA A 168 5.62 12.52 14.68
CA ALA A 168 6.55 11.54 15.24
C ALA A 168 7.87 11.41 14.46
N GLY A 169 8.09 12.20 13.39
CA GLY A 169 9.30 12.11 12.56
C GLY A 169 9.43 10.76 11.85
N CYS A 170 8.31 10.10 11.55
CA CYS A 170 8.27 8.77 10.96
C CYS A 170 7.93 8.84 9.46
N PRO A 171 8.66 8.11 8.60
CA PRO A 171 8.27 7.94 7.20
C PRO A 171 6.85 7.38 7.06
N TYR A 172 6.15 7.75 5.98
CA TYR A 172 4.74 7.42 5.79
C TYR A 172 4.43 6.82 4.42
N VAL A 173 3.60 5.77 4.40
CA VAL A 173 3.12 5.13 3.17
C VAL A 173 1.60 5.06 3.20
N ASN A 174 0.94 5.55 2.15
CA ASN A 174 -0.51 5.40 2.01
C ASN A 174 -0.86 4.32 0.98
N PHE A 175 -1.24 3.13 1.46
CA PHE A 175 -1.59 2.02 0.58
C PHE A 175 -3.08 1.99 0.19
N THR A 176 -3.85 3.00 0.61
CA THR A 176 -5.29 3.13 0.33
C THR A 176 -5.57 4.37 -0.53
N PRO A 177 -6.77 4.50 -1.14
CA PRO A 177 -7.16 5.72 -1.85
C PRO A 177 -7.64 6.84 -0.92
N SER A 178 -7.69 6.60 0.40
CA SER A 178 -8.04 7.62 1.41
C SER A 178 -7.10 8.82 1.32
N ALA A 179 -7.56 10.00 1.74
CA ALA A 179 -6.79 11.25 1.59
C ALA A 179 -5.38 11.16 2.20
N GLY A 180 -5.26 10.61 3.42
CA GLY A 180 -3.99 10.47 4.12
C GLY A 180 -3.21 11.79 4.12
N LEU A 181 -1.95 11.74 3.69
CA LEU A 181 -1.09 12.92 3.63
C LEU A 181 -1.50 13.95 2.55
N HIS A 182 -2.30 13.54 1.57
CA HIS A 182 -2.68 14.39 0.45
C HIS A 182 -3.87 15.31 0.75
N HIS A 183 -4.37 15.30 1.98
CA HIS A 183 -5.36 16.28 2.40
C HIS A 183 -4.77 17.71 2.28
N PRO A 184 -5.47 18.68 1.67
CA PRO A 184 -4.92 20.03 1.41
C PRO A 184 -4.34 20.73 2.65
N ARG A 185 -4.99 20.56 3.81
CA ARG A 185 -4.53 21.11 5.10
C ARG A 185 -3.15 20.59 5.55
N LEU A 186 -2.71 19.42 5.08
CA LEU A 186 -1.41 18.83 5.42
C LEU A 186 -0.30 19.17 4.43
N ALA A 187 -0.61 19.82 3.31
CA ALA A 187 0.37 20.08 2.25
C ALA A 187 1.59 20.90 2.72
N ALA A 188 1.37 21.88 3.61
CA ALA A 188 2.46 22.67 4.19
C ALA A 188 3.34 21.82 5.11
N THR A 189 2.71 21.07 6.03
CA THR A 189 3.39 20.18 6.97
C THR A 189 4.20 19.10 6.24
N ALA A 190 3.62 18.49 5.20
CA ALA A 190 4.29 17.47 4.38
C ALA A 190 5.59 17.99 3.75
N ARG A 191 5.60 19.23 3.24
CA ARG A 191 6.80 19.85 2.64
C ARG A 191 7.92 20.09 3.64
N THR A 192 7.61 20.31 4.92
CA THR A 192 8.59 20.67 5.95
C THR A 192 8.89 19.54 6.93
N ALA A 193 8.25 18.38 6.81
CA ALA A 193 8.35 17.30 7.80
C ALA A 193 9.72 16.58 7.83
N GLY A 194 10.54 16.75 6.80
CA GLY A 194 11.89 16.17 6.76
C GLY A 194 11.93 14.63 6.75
N VAL A 195 10.83 13.99 6.34
CA VAL A 195 10.71 12.52 6.24
C VAL A 195 10.26 12.10 4.84
N PRO A 196 10.67 10.92 4.36
CA PRO A 196 10.18 10.39 3.10
C PRO A 196 8.75 9.87 3.23
N TYR A 197 7.98 10.01 2.16
CA TYR A 197 6.66 9.41 2.06
C TYR A 197 6.36 8.87 0.65
N ALA A 198 5.34 8.03 0.56
CA ALA A 198 4.91 7.45 -0.71
C ALA A 198 3.41 7.15 -0.73
N GLY A 199 2.77 7.39 -1.85
CA GLY A 199 1.38 7.03 -2.05
C GLY A 199 0.80 7.57 -3.35
N ARG A 200 -0.45 7.20 -3.67
CA ARG A 200 -1.36 6.38 -2.87
C ARG A 200 -2.10 5.29 -3.66
N ASP A 201 -2.78 4.43 -2.90
CA ASP A 201 -3.59 3.29 -3.34
C ASP A 201 -2.80 2.16 -4.01
N GLY A 202 -2.67 1.01 -3.36
CA GLY A 202 -1.90 -0.13 -3.86
C GLY A 202 -2.39 -0.68 -5.21
N LYS A 203 -1.45 -0.99 -6.12
CA LYS A 203 -1.72 -1.53 -7.46
C LYS A 203 -1.42 -3.03 -7.54
N THR A 204 -2.44 -3.86 -7.34
CA THR A 204 -2.27 -5.33 -7.16
C THR A 204 -2.88 -6.21 -8.26
N GLY A 205 -4.03 -5.84 -8.83
CA GLY A 205 -4.81 -6.71 -9.74
C GLY A 205 -5.25 -6.03 -11.04
N GLN A 206 -6.53 -5.70 -11.18
CA GLN A 206 -7.10 -5.10 -12.40
C GLN A 206 -6.30 -3.88 -12.91
N THR A 207 -5.99 -2.93 -12.02
CA THR A 207 -5.25 -1.72 -12.41
C THR A 207 -3.83 -2.02 -12.85
N LEU A 208 -3.20 -3.07 -12.32
CA LEU A 208 -1.91 -3.54 -12.80
C LEU A 208 -2.01 -3.94 -14.29
N LEU A 209 -3.01 -4.74 -14.65
CA LEU A 209 -3.26 -5.11 -16.06
C LEU A 209 -3.51 -3.87 -16.94
N ARG A 210 -4.30 -2.90 -16.46
CA ARG A 210 -4.55 -1.63 -17.20
C ARG A 210 -3.25 -0.88 -17.48
N SER A 211 -2.37 -0.76 -16.50
CA SER A 211 -1.06 -0.10 -16.66
C SER A 211 -0.09 -0.81 -17.61
N VAL A 212 -0.40 -2.06 -18.00
CA VAL A 212 0.36 -2.84 -19.01
C VAL A 212 -0.32 -2.78 -20.38
N LEU A 213 -1.64 -2.90 -20.42
CA LEU A 213 -2.41 -3.02 -21.66
C LEU A 213 -2.69 -1.65 -22.32
N ALA A 214 -2.99 -0.61 -21.55
CA ALA A 214 -3.26 0.72 -22.10
C ALA A 214 -2.08 1.27 -22.92
N PRO A 215 -0.81 1.19 -22.44
CA PRO A 215 0.34 1.61 -23.21
C PRO A 215 0.51 0.81 -24.51
N MET A 216 0.20 -0.50 -24.51
CA MET A 216 0.27 -1.33 -25.71
C MET A 216 -0.65 -0.79 -26.82
N PHE A 217 -1.89 -0.42 -26.50
CA PHE A 217 -2.82 0.15 -27.48
C PHE A 217 -2.29 1.48 -28.02
N ALA A 218 -1.89 2.40 -27.14
CA ALA A 218 -1.36 3.71 -27.52
C ALA A 218 -0.12 3.58 -28.41
N GLN A 219 0.87 2.78 -28.01
CA GLN A 219 2.14 2.58 -28.72
C GLN A 219 1.96 1.89 -30.08
N ARG A 220 0.90 1.09 -30.24
CA ARG A 220 0.56 0.42 -31.51
C ARG A 220 -0.40 1.23 -32.37
N ALA A 221 -0.72 2.46 -31.97
CA ALA A 221 -1.67 3.34 -32.64
C ALA A 221 -3.05 2.67 -32.84
N LEU A 222 -3.50 1.92 -31.83
CA LEU A 222 -4.81 1.29 -31.79
C LEU A 222 -5.76 2.18 -30.98
N ALA A 223 -6.79 2.72 -31.62
CA ALA A 223 -7.72 3.64 -30.97
C ALA A 223 -8.66 2.87 -30.04
N VAL A 224 -8.51 3.05 -28.73
CA VAL A 224 -9.43 2.50 -27.73
C VAL A 224 -10.70 3.33 -27.72
N ARG A 225 -11.83 2.70 -28.05
CA ARG A 225 -13.14 3.37 -28.07
C ARG A 225 -13.84 3.27 -26.73
N ALA A 226 -13.81 2.07 -26.15
CA ALA A 226 -14.45 1.81 -24.87
C ALA A 226 -13.65 0.82 -24.03
N TRP A 227 -13.65 1.03 -22.72
CA TRP A 227 -13.04 0.15 -21.72
C TRP A 227 -13.93 0.07 -20.48
N SER A 228 -14.84 -0.90 -20.49
CA SER A 228 -15.71 -1.18 -19.34
C SER A 228 -15.12 -2.28 -18.47
N GLY A 229 -15.48 -2.33 -17.20
CA GLY A 229 -15.12 -3.46 -16.34
C GLY A 229 -15.97 -3.61 -15.09
N THR A 230 -15.86 -4.76 -14.45
CA THR A 230 -16.43 -4.98 -13.11
C THR A 230 -15.42 -5.63 -12.17
N ASN A 231 -15.58 -5.40 -10.88
CA ASN A 231 -14.81 -6.03 -9.81
C ASN A 231 -15.79 -6.62 -8.81
N LEU A 232 -15.79 -7.94 -8.68
CA LEU A 232 -16.52 -8.68 -7.66
C LEU A 232 -15.54 -9.04 -6.55
N LEU A 233 -15.82 -8.60 -5.32
CA LEU A 233 -15.01 -8.91 -4.15
C LEU A 233 -15.85 -8.88 -2.88
N GLY A 234 -15.42 -9.60 -1.84
CA GLY A 234 -16.06 -9.57 -0.52
C GLY A 234 -15.11 -9.10 0.58
N GLY A 235 -15.32 -9.65 1.78
CA GLY A 235 -14.46 -9.36 2.93
C GLY A 235 -14.58 -7.91 3.42
N GLY A 236 -13.56 -7.44 4.15
CA GLY A 236 -13.57 -6.09 4.71
C GLY A 236 -13.51 -4.98 3.64
N ASP A 237 -12.81 -5.23 2.53
CA ASP A 237 -12.69 -4.28 1.42
C ASP A 237 -13.99 -4.20 0.60
N GLY A 238 -14.62 -5.34 0.28
CA GLY A 238 -15.95 -5.37 -0.35
C GLY A 238 -16.99 -4.63 0.49
N ALA A 239 -17.06 -4.93 1.79
CA ALA A 239 -18.00 -4.26 2.71
C ALA A 239 -17.77 -2.75 2.82
N ALA A 240 -16.51 -2.28 2.83
CA ALA A 240 -16.21 -0.85 2.84
C ALA A 240 -16.63 -0.14 1.54
N LEU A 241 -16.55 -0.84 0.41
CA LEU A 241 -16.88 -0.32 -0.92
C LEU A 241 -18.36 -0.48 -1.27
N ALA A 242 -19.17 -1.06 -0.38
CA ALA A 242 -20.62 -0.96 -0.46
C ALA A 242 -21.11 0.49 -0.25
N ASP A 243 -20.31 1.35 0.39
CA ASP A 243 -20.54 2.80 0.39
C ASP A 243 -20.22 3.38 -1.00
N PRO A 244 -21.20 3.97 -1.71
CA PRO A 244 -20.98 4.56 -3.03
C PRO A 244 -19.88 5.62 -3.06
N ALA A 245 -19.68 6.38 -1.98
CA ALA A 245 -18.65 7.43 -1.94
C ALA A 245 -17.23 6.83 -1.86
N ALA A 246 -17.06 5.74 -1.09
CA ALA A 246 -15.82 4.99 -1.03
C ALA A 246 -15.54 4.27 -2.36
N ALA A 247 -16.58 3.67 -2.97
CA ALA A 247 -16.47 3.05 -4.30
C ALA A 247 -16.06 4.05 -5.38
N ALA A 248 -16.65 5.25 -5.38
CA ALA A 248 -16.32 6.33 -6.31
C ALA A 248 -14.84 6.75 -6.18
N ALA A 249 -14.34 6.90 -4.95
CA ALA A 249 -12.93 7.20 -4.71
C ALA A 249 -12.00 6.14 -5.31
N LYS A 250 -12.34 4.86 -5.15
CA LYS A 250 -11.57 3.73 -5.69
C LYS A 250 -11.66 3.61 -7.20
N ASN A 251 -12.81 3.92 -7.80
CA ASN A 251 -13.00 3.91 -9.25
C ASN A 251 -12.26 5.05 -9.94
N ALA A 252 -12.26 6.25 -9.37
CA ALA A 252 -11.52 7.40 -9.91
C ALA A 252 -10.02 7.09 -10.10
N GLY A 253 -9.41 6.37 -9.14
CA GLY A 253 -8.02 5.91 -9.26
C GLY A 253 -7.78 4.91 -10.40
N LYS A 254 -8.77 4.06 -10.71
CA LYS A 254 -8.68 3.10 -11.83
C LYS A 254 -8.83 3.75 -13.20
N GLU A 255 -9.66 4.78 -13.28
CA GLU A 255 -9.93 5.55 -14.51
C GLU A 255 -8.77 6.47 -14.85
N ARG A 256 -8.17 7.12 -13.84
CA ARG A 256 -7.00 7.97 -14.01
C ARG A 256 -5.87 7.28 -14.77
N VAL A 257 -5.56 6.02 -14.43
CA VAL A 257 -4.53 5.24 -15.12
C VAL A 257 -4.78 5.12 -16.62
N LEU A 258 -6.05 5.01 -17.04
CA LEU A 258 -6.41 4.97 -18.46
C LEU A 258 -6.28 6.35 -19.10
N ALA A 259 -6.80 7.39 -18.45
CA ALA A 259 -6.75 8.75 -18.97
C ALA A 259 -5.31 9.25 -19.16
N ASP A 260 -4.46 9.05 -18.16
CA ASP A 260 -3.05 9.47 -18.20
C ASP A 260 -2.26 8.76 -19.29
N THR A 261 -2.62 7.51 -19.60
CA THR A 261 -1.91 6.70 -20.60
C THR A 261 -2.43 6.90 -22.02
N LEU A 262 -3.74 7.04 -22.20
CA LEU A 262 -4.40 7.14 -23.51
C LEU A 262 -4.61 8.60 -23.96
N GLY A 263 -4.37 9.57 -23.07
CA GLY A 263 -4.58 11.00 -23.31
C GLY A 263 -6.03 11.48 -23.12
N ALA A 264 -6.98 10.55 -23.07
CA ALA A 264 -8.37 10.79 -22.69
C ALA A 264 -8.97 9.50 -22.12
N LEU A 265 -9.99 9.62 -21.27
CA LEU A 265 -10.73 8.48 -20.77
C LEU A 265 -11.63 7.92 -21.90
N PRO A 266 -11.50 6.64 -22.31
CA PRO A 266 -12.41 6.04 -23.28
C PRO A 266 -13.83 5.86 -22.71
N GLU A 267 -14.82 5.59 -23.57
CA GLU A 267 -16.18 5.29 -23.12
C GLU A 267 -16.22 4.05 -22.21
N GLY A 268 -17.24 3.94 -21.37
CA GLY A 268 -17.44 2.80 -20.48
C GLY A 268 -17.27 3.14 -19.01
N GLU A 269 -17.68 2.21 -18.17
CA GLU A 269 -17.72 2.39 -16.71
C GLU A 269 -17.04 1.23 -16.01
N VAL A 270 -16.56 1.49 -14.79
CA VAL A 270 -16.02 0.48 -13.88
C VAL A 270 -16.92 0.34 -12.67
N HIS A 271 -17.40 -0.87 -12.44
CA HIS A 271 -18.19 -1.18 -11.27
C HIS A 271 -17.38 -1.97 -10.23
N ILE A 272 -17.81 -1.82 -8.98
CA ILE A 272 -17.33 -2.59 -7.83
C ILE A 272 -18.58 -3.09 -7.12
N ASP A 273 -18.73 -4.40 -7.01
CA ASP A 273 -19.86 -5.03 -6.37
C ASP A 273 -19.37 -5.83 -5.15
N ASP A 274 -19.98 -5.57 -3.99
CA ASP A 274 -19.75 -6.37 -2.79
C ASP A 274 -20.44 -7.72 -2.92
N VAL A 275 -19.64 -8.79 -2.91
CA VAL A 275 -20.07 -10.18 -2.95
C VAL A 275 -19.48 -10.87 -1.72
N PRO A 276 -20.15 -10.81 -0.55
CA PRO A 276 -19.57 -11.28 0.73
C PRO A 276 -19.04 -12.72 0.69
N ALA A 277 -19.66 -13.59 -0.10
CA ALA A 277 -19.26 -14.99 -0.26
C ALA A 277 -17.85 -15.17 -0.87
N MET A 278 -17.30 -14.15 -1.52
CA MET A 278 -15.95 -14.21 -2.11
C MET A 278 -14.83 -13.93 -1.09
N GLY A 279 -15.15 -13.35 0.07
CA GLY A 279 -14.13 -13.01 1.07
C GLY A 279 -12.99 -12.18 0.46
N ASP A 280 -11.75 -12.59 0.72
CA ASP A 280 -10.52 -11.96 0.20
C ASP A 280 -10.19 -12.29 -1.28
N TRP A 281 -11.02 -13.11 -1.93
CA TRP A 281 -10.89 -13.41 -3.36
C TRP A 281 -11.61 -12.37 -4.19
N LYS A 282 -10.96 -11.96 -5.27
CA LYS A 282 -11.45 -10.96 -6.19
C LYS A 282 -11.46 -11.50 -7.61
N THR A 283 -12.57 -11.22 -8.31
CA THR A 283 -12.67 -11.40 -9.77
C THR A 283 -12.84 -10.04 -10.42
N ALA A 284 -11.94 -9.67 -11.32
CA ALA A 284 -12.09 -8.52 -12.18
C ALA A 284 -12.23 -8.94 -13.64
N TRP A 285 -13.13 -8.27 -14.36
CA TRP A 285 -13.32 -8.43 -15.80
C TRP A 285 -13.20 -7.08 -16.49
N ASP A 286 -12.49 -7.04 -17.61
CA ASP A 286 -12.44 -5.89 -18.50
C ASP A 286 -12.89 -6.28 -19.91
N HIS A 287 -13.64 -5.37 -20.54
CA HIS A 287 -14.06 -5.45 -21.93
C HIS A 287 -13.56 -4.21 -22.68
N ILE A 288 -12.63 -4.42 -23.61
CA ILE A 288 -11.90 -3.35 -24.30
C ILE A 288 -12.24 -3.41 -25.79
N ALA A 289 -12.96 -2.41 -26.29
CA ALA A 289 -13.27 -2.26 -27.71
C ALA A 289 -12.31 -1.27 -28.36
N PHE A 290 -11.65 -1.66 -29.45
CA PHE A 290 -10.65 -0.85 -30.13
C PHE A 290 -10.69 -1.02 -31.65
N ASP A 291 -10.21 0.00 -32.36
CA ASP A 291 -10.08 -0.01 -33.81
C ASP A 291 -8.64 -0.32 -34.22
N GLY A 292 -8.50 -1.22 -35.21
CA GLY A 292 -7.24 -1.54 -35.87
C GLY A 292 -7.15 -0.99 -37.29
N PHE A 293 -6.27 -1.59 -38.08
CA PHE A 293 -6.01 -1.17 -39.45
C PHE A 293 -7.30 -1.15 -40.29
N LEU A 294 -7.46 -0.10 -41.10
CA LEU A 294 -8.63 0.15 -41.96
C LEU A 294 -9.97 0.25 -41.21
N GLY A 295 -9.95 0.58 -39.91
CA GLY A 295 -11.16 0.68 -39.08
C GLY A 295 -11.75 -0.66 -38.66
N SER A 296 -10.95 -1.74 -38.72
CA SER A 296 -11.36 -3.07 -38.26
C SER A 296 -11.63 -3.05 -36.76
N ARG A 297 -12.87 -3.30 -36.35
CA ARG A 297 -13.29 -3.31 -34.95
C ARG A 297 -12.92 -4.62 -34.27
N MET A 298 -12.27 -4.54 -33.12
CA MET A 298 -11.83 -5.68 -32.34
C MET A 298 -12.17 -5.51 -30.87
N ILE A 299 -12.13 -6.63 -30.14
CA ILE A 299 -12.39 -6.69 -28.71
C ILE A 299 -11.30 -7.51 -28.04
N LEU A 300 -10.78 -7.00 -26.92
CA LEU A 300 -9.98 -7.75 -25.96
C LEU A 300 -10.77 -7.87 -24.65
N GLN A 301 -10.85 -9.08 -24.11
CA GLN A 301 -11.42 -9.33 -22.78
C GLN A 301 -10.38 -9.93 -21.86
N THR A 302 -10.38 -9.52 -20.61
CA THR A 302 -9.52 -10.09 -19.57
C THR A 302 -10.36 -10.54 -18.38
N VAL A 303 -9.91 -11.61 -17.73
CA VAL A 303 -10.43 -12.06 -16.43
C VAL A 303 -9.23 -12.20 -15.50
N TRP A 304 -9.26 -11.46 -14.39
CA TRP A 304 -8.29 -11.58 -13.31
C TRP A 304 -8.97 -12.20 -12.09
N GLN A 305 -8.51 -13.36 -11.65
CA GLN A 305 -8.92 -13.97 -10.39
C GLN A 305 -7.71 -14.06 -9.47
N GLY A 306 -7.80 -13.46 -8.29
CA GLY A 306 -6.69 -13.43 -7.36
C GLY A 306 -7.13 -13.12 -5.94
N CYS A 307 -6.24 -13.38 -4.98
CA CYS A 307 -6.44 -13.01 -3.59
C CYS A 307 -5.79 -11.65 -3.33
N ASP A 308 -6.58 -10.64 -2.98
CA ASP A 308 -6.11 -9.25 -2.87
C ASP A 308 -5.07 -9.10 -1.75
N SER A 309 -5.28 -9.70 -0.58
CA SER A 309 -4.31 -9.65 0.52
C SER A 309 -2.99 -10.33 0.19
N ALA A 310 -3.01 -11.46 -0.53
CA ALA A 310 -1.79 -12.15 -0.94
C ALA A 310 -0.99 -11.37 -1.98
N LEU A 311 -1.66 -10.59 -2.83
CA LEU A 311 -1.00 -9.67 -3.79
C LEU A 311 -0.51 -8.39 -3.11
N ALA A 312 -1.22 -7.89 -2.09
CA ALA A 312 -0.91 -6.64 -1.40
C ALA A 312 0.25 -6.76 -0.40
N ALA A 313 0.25 -7.82 0.42
CA ALA A 313 1.21 -8.01 1.50
C ALA A 313 2.69 -7.89 1.09
N PRO A 314 3.18 -8.52 -0.01
CA PRO A 314 4.57 -8.34 -0.41
C PRO A 314 4.89 -6.89 -0.81
N LEU A 315 3.94 -6.16 -1.40
CA LEU A 315 4.14 -4.75 -1.76
C LEU A 315 4.27 -3.86 -0.51
N VAL A 316 3.51 -4.16 0.55
CA VAL A 316 3.67 -3.48 1.84
C VAL A 316 5.07 -3.70 2.41
N LEU A 317 5.58 -4.94 2.36
CA LEU A 317 6.95 -5.25 2.81
C LEU A 317 8.01 -4.54 1.95
N ASP A 318 7.85 -4.54 0.63
CA ASP A 318 8.74 -3.81 -0.28
C ASP A 318 8.79 -2.31 0.06
N LEU A 319 7.62 -1.69 0.21
CA LEU A 319 7.47 -0.26 0.51
C LEU A 319 8.10 0.11 1.86
N VAL A 320 7.82 -0.68 2.92
CA VAL A 320 8.45 -0.48 4.23
C VAL A 320 9.96 -0.49 4.13
N ARG A 321 10.52 -1.49 3.44
CA ARG A 321 11.98 -1.65 3.32
C ARG A 321 12.61 -0.52 2.50
N LEU A 322 12.00 -0.15 1.38
CA LEU A 322 12.49 0.92 0.51
C LEU A 322 12.40 2.30 1.19
N VAL A 323 11.28 2.61 1.84
CA VAL A 323 11.08 3.89 2.52
C VAL A 323 11.93 4.00 3.78
N ALA A 324 12.11 2.89 4.54
CA ALA A 324 13.04 2.86 5.66
C ALA A 324 14.48 3.11 5.22
N ARG A 325 14.91 2.55 4.09
CA ARG A 325 16.24 2.80 3.53
C ARG A 325 16.37 4.22 2.98
N ALA A 326 15.34 4.75 2.31
CA ALA A 326 15.33 6.13 1.85
C ALA A 326 15.47 7.12 3.02
N ALA A 327 14.81 6.86 4.15
CA ALA A 327 14.95 7.65 5.37
C ALA A 327 16.38 7.61 5.93
N GLU A 328 17.04 6.44 5.86
CA GLU A 328 18.46 6.32 6.23
C GLU A 328 19.38 7.18 5.38
N ALA A 329 19.10 7.23 4.08
CA ALA A 329 19.86 8.01 3.11
C ALA A 329 19.54 9.51 3.18
N GLY A 330 18.67 9.94 4.11
CA GLY A 330 18.28 11.34 4.26
C GLY A 330 17.33 11.86 3.18
N VAL A 331 16.64 10.96 2.46
CA VAL A 331 15.59 11.35 1.50
C VAL A 331 14.41 11.95 2.25
N THR A 332 13.92 13.09 1.79
CA THR A 332 12.76 13.79 2.36
C THR A 332 11.72 14.08 1.27
N GLY A 333 10.44 14.08 1.62
CA GLY A 333 9.36 14.31 0.66
C GLY A 333 8.94 13.05 -0.10
N PRO A 334 8.26 13.18 -1.26
CA PRO A 334 7.82 12.02 -2.02
C PRO A 334 9.03 11.25 -2.56
N VAL A 335 9.01 9.92 -2.41
CA VAL A 335 10.13 9.07 -2.87
C VAL A 335 9.97 8.70 -4.33
N ASP A 336 10.73 9.36 -5.19
CA ASP A 336 10.77 9.10 -6.63
C ASP A 336 11.18 7.66 -6.95
N GLY A 337 10.36 7.00 -7.78
CA GLY A 337 10.56 5.62 -8.22
C GLY A 337 9.62 4.60 -7.56
N LEU A 338 8.82 5.01 -6.56
CA LEU A 338 7.85 4.13 -5.93
C LEU A 338 6.49 4.04 -6.65
N GLY A 339 6.29 4.79 -7.75
CA GLY A 339 5.03 4.76 -8.50
C GLY A 339 4.64 3.37 -9.06
N PHE A 340 5.61 2.45 -9.16
CA PHE A 340 5.40 1.04 -9.49
C PHE A 340 4.35 0.36 -8.60
N TYR A 341 4.29 0.74 -7.31
CA TYR A 341 3.43 0.10 -6.31
C TYR A 341 2.01 0.70 -6.22
N PHE A 342 1.77 1.85 -6.86
CA PHE A 342 0.57 2.67 -6.62
C PHE A 342 -0.30 2.87 -7.87
N LYS A 343 -1.59 3.12 -7.66
CA LYS A 343 -2.56 3.50 -8.69
C LYS A 343 -2.53 5.01 -8.94
N ASP A 344 -2.33 5.81 -7.89
CA ASP A 344 -2.27 7.28 -7.93
C ASP A 344 -0.93 7.76 -7.33
N PRO A 345 0.20 7.52 -8.01
CA PRO A 345 1.52 7.78 -7.45
C PRO A 345 1.85 9.29 -7.31
N ASP A 346 2.66 9.64 -6.31
CA ASP A 346 3.18 11.00 -6.10
C ASP A 346 3.97 11.55 -7.31
N SER A 347 4.72 10.67 -7.99
CA SER A 347 5.58 11.04 -9.11
C SER A 347 5.85 9.86 -10.05
N GLY A 348 6.36 10.19 -11.23
CA GLY A 348 6.80 9.22 -12.23
C GLY A 348 5.78 8.97 -13.35
N PRO A 349 6.10 8.06 -14.27
CA PRO A 349 5.26 7.75 -15.41
C PRO A 349 4.00 6.94 -15.00
N ALA A 350 2.98 6.96 -15.86
CA ALA A 350 1.73 6.23 -15.63
C ALA A 350 1.83 4.73 -16.01
N ASP A 351 2.72 4.37 -16.93
CA ASP A 351 2.87 3.00 -17.43
C ASP A 351 3.80 2.13 -16.57
N LEU A 352 3.50 0.83 -16.51
CA LEU A 352 4.28 -0.11 -15.68
C LEU A 352 5.76 -0.24 -16.11
N PRO A 353 6.09 -0.32 -17.42
CA PRO A 353 7.50 -0.37 -17.86
C PRO A 353 8.32 0.86 -17.43
N GLY A 354 7.77 2.07 -17.59
CA GLY A 354 8.40 3.30 -17.13
C GLY A 354 8.59 3.31 -15.62
N GLN A 355 7.55 2.91 -14.87
CA GLN A 355 7.62 2.82 -13.40
C GLN A 355 8.68 1.82 -12.94
N TRP A 356 8.84 0.70 -13.65
CA TRP A 356 9.89 -0.28 -13.38
C TRP A 356 11.29 0.32 -13.56
N GLN A 357 11.52 1.09 -14.63
CA GLN A 357 12.80 1.78 -14.82
C GLN A 357 13.08 2.81 -13.71
N SER A 358 12.06 3.58 -13.30
CA SER A 358 12.20 4.52 -12.18
C SER A 358 12.52 3.80 -10.86
N LEU A 359 11.92 2.63 -10.62
CA LEU A 359 12.20 1.82 -9.44
C LEU A 359 13.62 1.25 -9.46
N LEU A 360 14.12 0.79 -10.61
CA LEU A 360 15.51 0.36 -10.76
C LEU A 360 16.50 1.51 -10.52
N ALA A 361 16.17 2.72 -10.99
CA ALA A 361 16.97 3.91 -10.72
C ALA A 361 16.98 4.27 -9.22
N LEU A 362 15.86 4.10 -8.51
CA LEU A 362 15.83 4.23 -7.05
C LEU A 362 16.73 3.20 -6.37
N ALA A 363 16.67 1.93 -6.79
CA ALA A 363 17.53 0.88 -6.24
C ALA A 363 19.03 1.22 -6.40
N GLY A 364 19.43 1.76 -7.55
CA GLY A 364 20.80 2.23 -7.79
C GLY A 364 21.21 3.34 -6.82
N ARG A 365 20.38 4.39 -6.65
CA ARG A 365 20.66 5.48 -5.70
C ARG A 365 20.84 4.98 -4.26
N LEU A 366 19.95 4.08 -3.82
CA LEU A 366 20.02 3.51 -2.47
C LEU A 366 21.22 2.58 -2.26
N ALA A 367 21.79 2.01 -3.32
CA ALA A 367 23.02 1.21 -3.26
C ALA A 367 24.27 2.09 -3.16
N ASP A 368 24.31 3.21 -3.89
CA ASP A 368 25.45 4.14 -3.92
C ASP A 368 25.60 4.91 -2.59
N ASP A 369 24.50 5.14 -1.87
CA ASP A 369 24.48 5.74 -0.52
C ASP A 369 24.81 4.74 0.61
N GLY A 370 25.43 3.60 0.30
CA GLY A 370 25.95 2.66 1.30
C GLY A 370 26.95 3.35 2.26
N PRO A 371 27.21 2.78 3.45
CA PRO A 371 28.10 3.42 4.43
C PRO A 371 29.45 3.70 3.76
N ARG A 372 29.77 4.99 3.56
CA ARG A 372 31.12 5.40 3.20
C ARG A 372 32.00 4.92 4.34
N GLY A 373 32.70 3.81 4.12
CA GLY A 373 33.67 3.30 5.07
C GLY A 373 34.56 4.45 5.49
N ALA A 374 34.77 4.58 6.81
CA ALA A 374 35.80 5.45 7.34
C ALA A 374 37.09 5.14 6.58
N ALA A 375 37.50 6.04 5.69
CA ALA A 375 38.80 5.97 5.07
C ALA A 375 39.83 6.13 6.18
N VAL A 376 40.63 5.08 6.36
CA VAL A 376 41.77 4.96 7.27
C VAL A 376 42.79 6.07 7.02
#